data_AF-A0A1B3E988-F1
#
_entry.id   AF-A0A1B3E988-F1
#
_cell.length_a   1.000
_cell.length_b   1.000
_cell.length_c   1.000
_cell.angle_alpha   90.00
_cell.angle_beta   90.00
_cell.angle_gamma   90.00
#
_symmetry.space_group_name_H-M   'P 1'
#
loop_
_entity.id
_entity.type
_entity.pdbx_description
1 polymer ?
#
loop_
_entity_poly.entity_id
_entity_poly.type
_entity_poly.pdbx_seq_one_letter_code
_entity_poly.pdbx_strand_id
1 'polypeptide(L)'
;MKWLVLGLCVALAGYAGQSVVEPESRIVRVEVAVPVPCKVDPVAVPPWASTGLKATDSLEVKVRALLAELRQRNGYERQLVAAQQACR
;
A
#
# COMPACT_ATOMS: atom_id res chain seq x y z
N MET A 1 -18.38 -59.50 -26.04
CA MET A 1 -16.96 -59.09 -25.92
C MET A 1 -16.53 -58.05 -26.97
N LYS A 2 -16.73 -58.26 -28.27
CA LYS A 2 -16.35 -57.29 -29.33
C LYS A 2 -16.93 -55.87 -29.15
N TRP A 3 -18.16 -55.75 -28.69
CA TRP A 3 -18.84 -54.45 -28.47
C TRP A 3 -18.29 -53.66 -27.28
N LEU A 4 -17.80 -54.35 -26.25
CA LEU A 4 -17.13 -53.71 -25.10
C LEU A 4 -15.76 -53.16 -25.51
N VAL A 5 -15.02 -53.91 -26.33
CA VAL A 5 -13.74 -53.45 -26.89
C VAL A 5 -13.96 -52.25 -27.80
N LEU A 6 -14.99 -52.27 -28.66
CA LEU A 6 -15.32 -51.16 -29.53
C LEU A 6 -15.73 -49.90 -28.74
N GLY A 7 -16.55 -50.06 -27.70
CA GLY A 7 -16.96 -48.95 -26.82
C GLY A 7 -15.76 -48.32 -26.08
N LEU A 8 -14.84 -49.16 -25.61
CA LEU A 8 -13.61 -48.69 -24.95
C LEU A 8 -12.69 -47.95 -25.91
N CYS A 9 -12.53 -48.43 -27.15
CA CYS A 9 -11.76 -47.75 -28.19
C CYS A 9 -12.32 -46.36 -28.53
N VAL A 10 -13.64 -46.21 -28.61
CA VAL A 10 -14.28 -44.92 -28.90
C VAL A 10 -14.15 -43.94 -27.73
N ALA A 11 -14.29 -44.41 -26.49
CA ALA A 11 -14.11 -43.57 -25.30
C ALA A 11 -12.67 -43.03 -25.17
N LEU A 12 -11.67 -43.87 -25.47
CA LEU A 12 -10.26 -43.47 -25.44
C LEU A 12 -9.89 -42.50 -26.57
N ALA A 13 -10.50 -42.65 -27.76
CA ALA A 13 -10.29 -41.72 -28.88
C ALA A 13 -10.87 -40.32 -28.61
N GLY A 14 -11.97 -40.23 -27.84
CA GLY A 14 -12.58 -38.94 -27.47
C GLY A 14 -11.69 -38.09 -26.54
N TYR A 15 -10.86 -38.71 -25.70
CA TYR A 15 -10.01 -37.98 -24.74
C TYR A 15 -8.73 -37.41 -25.38
N ALA A 16 -8.24 -38.03 -26.47
CA ALA A 16 -7.09 -37.52 -27.23
C ALA A 16 -7.46 -36.42 -28.24
N GLY A 17 -8.75 -36.27 -28.56
CA GLY A 17 -9.26 -35.28 -29.52
C GLY A 17 -9.69 -33.95 -28.89
N GLN A 18 -9.55 -33.78 -27.58
CA GLN A 18 -9.68 -32.46 -26.94
C GLN A 18 -8.43 -31.64 -27.26
N SER A 19 -8.36 -31.14 -28.49
CA SER A 19 -7.47 -30.04 -28.85
C SER A 19 -7.86 -28.88 -27.94
N VAL A 20 -7.07 -28.67 -26.89
CA VAL A 20 -7.00 -27.40 -26.18
C VAL A 20 -6.68 -26.39 -27.26
N VAL A 21 -7.70 -25.68 -27.74
CA VAL A 21 -7.52 -24.58 -28.68
C VAL A 21 -6.60 -23.62 -27.96
N GLU A 22 -5.33 -23.59 -28.37
CA GLU A 22 -4.34 -22.71 -27.81
C GLU A 22 -4.91 -21.30 -27.97
N PRO A 23 -5.22 -20.59 -26.88
CA PRO A 23 -5.88 -19.31 -26.98
C PRO A 23 -5.02 -18.40 -27.84
N GLU A 24 -5.57 -17.91 -28.94
CA GLU A 24 -4.89 -17.02 -29.88
C GLU A 24 -4.24 -15.89 -29.08
N SER A 25 -2.91 -15.74 -29.22
CA SER A 25 -2.12 -14.85 -28.38
C SER A 25 -2.52 -13.39 -28.64
N ARG A 26 -3.45 -12.88 -27.84
CA ARG A 26 -3.90 -11.49 -27.92
C ARG A 26 -2.92 -10.60 -27.18
N ILE A 27 -2.20 -9.77 -27.92
CA ILE A 27 -1.34 -8.74 -27.32
C ILE A 27 -2.26 -7.68 -26.73
N VAL A 28 -2.39 -7.68 -25.40
CA VAL A 28 -3.14 -6.67 -24.66
C VAL A 28 -2.17 -5.59 -24.19
N ARG A 29 -2.47 -4.33 -24.53
CA ARG A 29 -1.73 -3.20 -23.97
C ARG A 29 -2.12 -3.04 -22.50
N VAL A 30 -1.15 -3.18 -21.61
CA VAL A 30 -1.33 -2.97 -20.18
C VAL A 30 -0.76 -1.61 -19.82
N GLU A 31 -1.59 -0.74 -19.27
CA GLU A 31 -1.12 0.51 -18.68
C GLU A 31 -0.55 0.23 -17.30
N VAL A 32 0.78 0.36 -17.18
CA VAL A 32 1.48 0.21 -15.91
C VAL A 32 1.57 1.58 -15.26
N ALA A 33 1.06 1.69 -14.03
CA ALA A 33 1.18 2.93 -13.26
C ALA A 33 2.66 3.26 -13.00
N VAL A 34 3.09 4.43 -13.45
CA VAL A 34 4.45 4.94 -13.22
C VAL A 34 4.43 5.84 -11.98
N PRO A 35 5.31 5.64 -10.99
CA PRO A 35 5.39 6.52 -9.83
C PRO A 35 5.84 7.92 -10.26
N VAL A 36 5.02 8.92 -10.00
CA VAL A 36 5.37 10.33 -10.21
C VAL A 36 5.98 10.91 -8.93
N PRO A 37 7.07 11.70 -9.03
CA PRO A 37 7.64 12.33 -7.85
C PRO A 37 6.69 13.38 -7.30
N CYS A 38 6.39 13.30 -6.00
CA CYS A 38 5.59 14.30 -5.34
C CYS A 38 6.36 15.62 -5.19
N LYS A 39 5.71 16.75 -5.51
CA LYS A 39 6.25 18.10 -5.36
C LYS A 39 5.61 18.81 -4.17
N VAL A 40 6.00 18.42 -2.95
CA VAL A 40 5.77 19.22 -1.74
C VAL A 40 7.05 19.41 -0.99
N ASP A 41 7.14 20.56 -0.34
CA ASP A 41 8.23 20.86 0.58
C ASP A 41 8.14 19.98 1.84
N PRO A 42 9.29 19.59 2.40
CA PRO A 42 9.33 18.86 3.65
C PRO A 42 8.76 19.72 4.78
N VAL A 43 7.84 19.15 5.57
CA VAL A 43 7.30 19.81 6.76
C VAL A 43 8.40 19.90 7.82
N ALA A 44 8.70 21.12 8.27
CA ALA A 44 9.73 21.36 9.27
C ALA A 44 9.33 20.78 10.63
N VAL A 45 10.28 20.10 11.30
CA VAL A 45 10.08 19.61 12.67
C VAL A 45 10.01 20.83 13.60
N PRO A 46 8.94 20.98 14.39
CA PRO A 46 8.80 22.12 15.28
C PRO A 46 9.81 22.04 16.45
N PRO A 47 10.18 23.18 17.04
CA PRO A 47 10.93 23.20 18.29
C PRO A 47 10.02 22.69 19.42
N TRP A 48 10.18 21.42 19.78
CA TRP A 48 9.36 20.77 20.80
C TRP A 48 9.50 21.45 22.15
N ALA A 49 8.37 21.77 22.78
CA ALA A 49 8.37 22.48 24.06
C ALA A 49 9.08 21.69 25.18
N SER A 50 9.16 20.35 25.08
CA SER A 50 9.88 19.52 26.06
C SER A 50 11.39 19.45 25.87
N THR A 51 11.96 19.90 24.75
CA THR A 51 13.40 19.73 24.44
C THR A 51 14.33 20.32 25.51
N GLY A 52 13.90 21.38 26.19
CA GLY A 52 14.68 22.05 27.23
C GLY A 52 14.43 21.57 28.66
N LEU A 53 13.53 20.59 28.88
CA LEU A 53 13.17 20.15 30.23
C LEU A 53 14.33 19.43 30.91
N LYS A 54 14.56 19.76 32.18
CA LYS A 54 15.55 19.14 33.05
C LYS A 54 14.87 18.28 34.11
N ALA A 55 15.62 17.30 34.62
CA ALA A 55 15.14 16.45 35.72
C ALA A 55 14.79 17.26 36.97
N THR A 56 15.55 18.33 37.24
CA THR A 56 15.37 19.23 38.39
C THR A 56 14.22 20.22 38.25
N ASP A 57 13.60 20.33 37.07
CA ASP A 57 12.49 21.26 36.87
C ASP A 57 11.27 20.84 37.69
N SER A 58 10.52 21.85 38.16
CA SER A 58 9.30 21.62 38.91
C SER A 58 8.26 20.88 38.07
N LEU A 59 7.31 20.22 38.75
CA LEU A 59 6.25 19.50 38.08
C LEU A 59 5.39 20.44 37.21
N GLU A 60 5.13 21.66 37.69
CA GLU A 60 4.35 22.67 36.98
C GLU A 60 5.01 23.08 35.66
N VAL A 61 6.34 23.24 35.64
CA VAL A 61 7.11 23.54 34.42
C VAL A 61 7.00 22.38 33.42
N LYS A 62 7.17 21.15 33.89
CA LYS A 62 7.07 19.94 33.06
C LYS A 62 5.68 19.78 32.46
N VAL A 63 4.63 19.89 33.27
CA VAL A 63 3.23 19.76 32.81
C VAL A 63 2.90 20.84 31.80
N ARG A 64 3.32 22.09 32.02
CA ARG A 64 3.08 23.19 31.08
C ARG A 64 3.76 22.93 29.73
N ALA A 65 5.03 22.51 29.74
CA ALA A 65 5.76 22.17 28.52
C ALA A 65 5.10 21.02 27.75
N LEU A 66 4.69 19.94 28.45
CA LEU A 66 4.04 18.80 27.82
C LEU A 66 2.65 19.13 27.25
N LEU A 67 1.86 19.98 27.92
CA LEU A 67 0.57 20.45 27.39
C LEU A 67 0.72 21.37 26.18
N ALA A 68 1.80 22.15 26.12
CA ALA A 68 2.15 22.95 24.95
C ALA A 68 2.55 22.03 23.79
N GLU A 69 3.41 21.04 24.05
CA GLU A 69 3.87 20.08 23.06
C GLU A 69 2.73 19.23 22.48
N LEU A 70 1.75 18.83 23.30
CA LEU A 70 0.58 18.10 22.82
C LEU A 70 -0.16 18.90 21.74
N ARG A 71 -0.28 20.22 21.89
CA ARG A 71 -0.86 21.10 20.86
C ARG A 71 0.05 21.24 19.65
N GLN A 72 1.37 21.32 19.84
CA GLN A 72 2.33 21.35 18.74
C GLN A 72 2.24 20.09 17.88
N ARG A 73 2.17 18.90 18.51
CA ARG A 73 2.02 17.62 17.80
C ARG A 73 0.73 17.56 16.99
N ASN A 74 -0.40 17.96 17.57
CA ASN A 74 -1.66 18.03 16.82
C ASN A 74 -1.56 18.94 15.58
N GLY A 75 -0.84 20.07 15.68
CA GLY A 75 -0.60 20.96 14.54
C GLY A 75 0.31 20.32 13.49
N TYR A 76 1.42 19.73 13.93
CA TYR A 76 2.39 19.07 13.06
C TYR A 76 1.79 17.88 12.31
N GLU A 77 0.99 17.04 12.99
CA GLU A 77 0.28 15.93 12.36
C GLU A 77 -0.70 16.42 11.27
N ARG A 78 -1.41 17.52 11.50
CA ARG A 78 -2.27 18.12 10.46
C ARG A 78 -1.46 18.63 9.27
N GLN A 79 -0.30 19.25 9.49
CA GLN A 79 0.58 19.68 8.40
C GLN A 79 1.11 18.49 7.61
N LEU A 80 1.52 17.41 8.27
CA LEU A 80 1.95 16.17 7.61
C LEU A 80 0.84 15.54 6.78
N VAL A 81 -0.38 15.46 7.31
CA VAL A 81 -1.54 14.96 6.56
C VAL A 81 -1.82 15.84 5.35
N ALA A 82 -1.76 17.17 5.49
CA ALA A 82 -1.95 18.09 4.38
C ALA A 82 -0.88 17.93 3.28
N ALA A 83 0.39 17.79 3.67
CA ALA A 83 1.49 17.53 2.73
C ALA A 83 1.30 16.18 2.01
N GLN A 84 0.88 15.13 2.73
CA GLN A 84 0.56 13.84 2.13
C GLN A 84 -0.63 13.93 1.16
N GLN A 85 -1.68 14.67 1.50
CA GLN A 85 -2.85 14.85 0.64
C GLN A 85 -2.50 15.59 -0.64
N ALA A 86 -1.60 16.57 -0.58
CA ALA A 86 -1.10 17.26 -1.77
C ALA A 86 -0.26 16.34 -2.69
N CYS A 87 0.21 15.19 -2.20
CA CYS A 87 0.96 14.19 -2.98
C CYS A 87 0.12 13.11 -3.65
N ARG A 88 -1.13 12.91 -3.21
CA ARG A 88 -2.02 11.87 -3.75
C ARG A 88 -2.69 12.37 -5.02
#